data_AF-A0A7T8FFU2-F1
#
_entry.id   AF-A0A7T8FFU2-F1
#
_cell.length_a   1.000
_cell.length_b   1.000
_cell.length_c   1.000
_cell.angle_alpha   90.00
_cell.angle_beta   90.00
_cell.angle_gamma   90.00
#
_symmetry.space_group_name_H-M   'P 1'
#
loop_
_entity.id
_entity.type
_entity.pdbx_description
1 polymer ?
#
loop_
_entity_poly.entity_id
_entity_poly.type
_entity_poly.pdbx_seq_one_letter_code
_entity_poly.pdbx_strand_id
1 'polypeptide(L)'
;MGLTKGPVYENPGHHDPNYLPNRQVPFNSSKSVIPSNAEDLFKLSQIDPDDPKTRWTKVGEGKKSVWHRFQSSAADGSGAFHWNGSTDGVDIKGRPRAIDTKNVPRYARNMKGCKL
;
A
#
# COMPACT_ATOMS: atom_id res chain seq x y z
N MET A 1 -14.98 19.98 19.73
CA MET A 1 -14.69 19.82 18.28
C MET A 1 -13.47 18.91 18.16
N GLY A 2 -13.66 17.63 17.86
CA GLY A 2 -12.55 16.69 17.73
C GLY A 2 -11.86 16.88 16.39
N LEU A 3 -10.56 17.21 16.40
CA LEU A 3 -9.73 17.17 15.20
C LEU A 3 -9.70 15.71 14.73
N THR A 4 -10.44 15.37 13.67
CA THR A 4 -10.26 14.09 13.00
C THR A 4 -8.88 14.11 12.36
N LYS A 5 -7.89 13.53 13.05
CA LYS A 5 -6.54 13.35 12.51
C LYS A 5 -6.68 12.56 11.20
N GLY A 6 -6.20 13.14 10.11
CA GLY A 6 -6.20 12.47 8.81
C GLY A 6 -5.47 11.11 8.89
N PRO A 7 -5.73 10.21 7.93
CA PRO A 7 -5.08 8.90 7.91
C PRO A 7 -3.56 9.07 7.84
N VAL A 8 -2.84 8.30 8.67
CA VAL A 8 -1.38 8.37 8.79
C VAL A 8 -0.76 7.16 8.11
N TYR A 9 0.37 7.37 7.45
CA TYR A 9 1.20 6.29 6.90
C TYR A 9 2.44 6.08 7.76
N GLU A 10 2.84 4.82 7.90
CA GLU A 10 4.15 4.47 8.44
C GLU A 10 4.77 3.27 7.70
N ASN A 11 6.10 3.21 7.72
CA ASN A 11 6.85 2.05 7.26
C ASN A 11 7.37 1.29 8.49
N PRO A 12 6.71 0.19 8.91
CA PRO A 12 7.15 -0.59 10.06
C PRO A 12 8.43 -1.39 9.76
N GLY A 13 8.80 -1.55 8.48
CA GLY A 13 10.03 -2.19 8.02
C GLY A 13 9.86 -3.58 7.39
N HIS A 14 8.68 -4.21 7.47
CA HIS A 14 8.50 -5.59 7.01
C HIS A 14 8.80 -5.80 5.51
N HIS A 15 8.54 -4.77 4.71
CA HIS A 15 8.76 -4.73 3.26
C HIS A 15 10.05 -3.99 2.87
N ASP A 16 10.78 -3.42 3.82
CA ASP A 16 11.95 -2.59 3.57
C ASP A 16 13.23 -3.38 3.81
N PRO A 17 14.07 -3.63 2.79
CA PRO A 17 15.37 -4.29 2.96
C PRO A 17 16.46 -3.38 3.51
N ASN A 18 16.25 -2.05 3.50
CA ASN A 18 17.26 -1.08 3.90
C ASN A 18 17.30 -0.89 5.42
N TYR A 19 18.35 -0.22 5.90
CA TYR A 19 18.41 0.23 7.28
C TYR A 19 17.31 1.27 7.54
N LEU A 20 16.55 1.06 8.62
CA LEU A 20 15.56 2.01 9.11
C LEU A 20 15.89 2.32 10.58
N PRO A 21 16.19 3.59 10.93
CA PRO A 21 16.49 3.96 12.31
C PRO A 21 15.41 3.56 13.31
N ASN A 22 14.14 3.62 12.89
CA ASN A 22 12.97 3.32 13.72
C ASN A 22 12.25 2.04 13.25
N ARG A 23 13.01 1.01 12.86
CA ARG A 23 12.44 -0.28 12.42
C ARG A 23 11.60 -0.90 13.54
N GLN A 24 10.31 -1.04 13.31
CA GLN A 24 9.37 -1.64 14.27
C GLN A 24 9.33 -3.16 14.14
N VAL A 25 9.50 -3.68 12.91
CA VAL A 25 9.50 -5.13 12.63
C VAL A 25 10.64 -5.55 11.69
N PRO A 26 11.15 -6.80 11.82
CA PRO A 26 12.18 -7.32 10.93
C PRO A 26 11.73 -7.37 9.47
N PHE A 27 12.70 -7.20 8.56
CA PHE A 27 12.48 -7.36 7.12
C PHE A 27 12.11 -8.82 6.84
N ASN A 28 11.12 -9.01 5.98
CA ASN A 28 10.71 -10.32 5.52
C ASN A 28 10.97 -10.48 4.03
N SER A 29 12.01 -11.25 3.71
CA SER A 29 12.46 -11.49 2.34
C SER A 29 11.46 -12.27 1.47
N SER A 30 10.41 -12.85 2.05
CA SER A 30 9.32 -13.48 1.29
C SER A 30 8.25 -12.49 0.83
N LYS A 31 8.31 -11.23 1.26
CA LYS A 31 7.37 -10.17 0.90
C LYS A 31 7.90 -9.35 -0.28
N SER A 32 7.00 -8.64 -0.96
CA SER A 32 7.39 -7.65 -1.96
C SER A 32 8.18 -6.52 -1.31
N VAL A 33 9.16 -5.96 -2.01
CA VAL A 33 9.91 -4.79 -1.56
C VAL A 33 9.03 -3.55 -1.68
N ILE A 34 9.04 -2.73 -0.64
CA ILE A 34 8.33 -1.44 -0.60
C ILE A 34 8.90 -0.49 -1.67
N PRO A 35 8.06 0.22 -2.45
CA PRO A 35 8.55 1.22 -3.38
C PRO A 35 9.07 2.46 -2.62
N SER A 36 10.08 3.14 -3.18
CA SER A 36 10.68 4.34 -2.56
C SER A 36 9.69 5.51 -2.40
N ASN A 37 8.67 5.58 -3.25
CA ASN A 37 7.61 6.59 -3.23
C ASN A 37 6.32 6.11 -2.53
N ALA A 38 6.40 5.12 -1.63
CA ALA A 38 5.23 4.57 -0.94
C ALA A 38 4.41 5.61 -0.17
N GLU A 39 5.04 6.65 0.38
CA GLU A 39 4.33 7.73 1.08
C GLU A 39 3.52 8.60 0.11
N ASP A 40 4.05 8.91 -1.08
CA ASP A 40 3.33 9.70 -2.08
C ASP A 40 2.18 8.89 -2.70
N LEU A 41 2.42 7.59 -2.91
CA LEU A 41 1.37 6.64 -3.24
C LEU A 41 0.25 6.67 -2.18
N PHE A 42 0.59 6.69 -0.90
CA PHE A 42 -0.39 6.75 0.18
C PHE A 42 -1.19 8.06 0.19
N LYS A 43 -0.55 9.22 -0.03
CA LYS A 43 -1.24 10.52 -0.12
C LYS A 43 -2.32 10.54 -1.20
N LEU A 44 -2.10 9.78 -2.28
CA LEU A 44 -3.05 9.62 -3.39
C LEU A 44 -4.02 8.46 -3.22
N SER A 45 -3.91 7.69 -2.14
CA SER A 45 -4.75 6.53 -1.89
C SER A 45 -6.16 6.92 -1.49
N GLN A 46 -7.13 6.11 -1.93
CA GLN A 46 -8.53 6.25 -1.55
C GLN A 46 -8.95 5.06 -0.69
N ILE A 47 -9.80 5.32 0.31
CA ILE A 47 -10.34 4.29 1.19
C ILE A 47 -11.24 3.35 0.40
N ASP A 48 -11.13 2.05 0.69
CA ASP A 48 -12.06 1.08 0.16
C ASP A 48 -13.43 1.30 0.83
N PRO A 49 -14.50 1.59 0.07
CA PRO A 49 -15.82 1.86 0.66
C PRO A 49 -16.40 0.66 1.42
N ASP A 50 -15.94 -0.55 1.10
CA ASP A 50 -16.41 -1.79 1.73
C ASP A 50 -15.44 -2.30 2.82
N ASP A 51 -14.25 -1.70 2.96
CA ASP A 51 -13.21 -2.11 3.92
C ASP A 51 -12.42 -0.90 4.46
N PRO A 52 -12.85 -0.28 5.57
CA PRO A 52 -12.27 0.99 6.04
C PRO A 52 -10.81 0.90 6.47
N LYS A 53 -10.31 -0.31 6.77
CA LYS A 53 -8.89 -0.56 7.04
C LYS A 53 -8.05 -0.74 5.77
N THR A 54 -8.63 -0.72 4.58
CA THR A 54 -7.90 -0.86 3.32
C THR A 54 -7.99 0.44 2.51
N ARG A 55 -6.86 0.84 1.92
CA ARG A 55 -6.79 1.92 0.94
C ARG A 55 -6.07 1.44 -0.31
N TRP A 56 -6.44 2.01 -1.44
CA TRP A 56 -5.86 1.67 -2.74
C TRP A 56 -5.37 2.91 -3.47
N THR A 57 -4.27 2.75 -4.19
CA THR A 57 -3.80 3.72 -5.19
C THR A 57 -3.66 3.01 -6.52
N LYS A 58 -4.21 3.60 -7.58
CA LYS A 58 -4.01 3.12 -8.95
C LYS A 58 -3.02 4.05 -9.64
N VAL A 59 -1.95 3.49 -10.21
CA VAL A 59 -0.95 4.20 -11.00
C VAL A 59 -1.16 3.85 -12.46
N GLY A 60 -1.20 4.86 -13.34
CA GLY A 60 -1.43 4.67 -14.77
C GLY A 60 -2.84 4.16 -15.12
N GLU A 61 -3.07 3.91 -16.41
CA GLU A 61 -4.41 3.58 -16.94
C GLU A 61 -4.44 2.30 -17.78
N GLY A 62 -5.65 1.75 -17.91
CA GLY A 62 -5.93 0.58 -18.74
C GLY A 62 -5.21 -0.68 -18.26
N LYS A 63 -4.76 -1.51 -19.22
CA LYS A 63 -4.14 -2.81 -18.94
C LYS A 63 -2.77 -2.73 -18.25
N LYS A 64 -2.14 -1.54 -18.23
CA LYS A 64 -0.82 -1.30 -17.63
C LYS A 64 -0.90 -0.71 -16.23
N SER A 65 -2.11 -0.55 -15.68
CA SER A 65 -2.27 0.00 -14.34
C SER A 65 -1.62 -0.89 -13.28
N VAL A 66 -1.05 -0.25 -12.27
CA VAL A 66 -0.54 -0.90 -11.06
C VAL A 66 -1.37 -0.43 -9.88
N TRP A 67 -1.81 -1.37 -9.05
CA TRP A 67 -2.55 -1.07 -7.83
C TRP A 67 -1.66 -1.32 -6.63
N HIS A 68 -1.50 -0.31 -5.77
CA HIS A 68 -0.85 -0.40 -4.48
C HIS A 68 -1.90 -0.48 -3.39
N ARG A 69 -1.72 -1.42 -2.46
CA ARG A 69 -2.62 -1.61 -1.31
C ARG A 69 -1.95 -1.08 -0.05
N PHE A 70 -2.73 -0.39 0.76
CA PHE A 70 -2.36 0.00 2.11
C PHE A 70 -3.37 -0.59 3.08
N GLN A 71 -2.89 -1.06 4.23
CA GLN A 71 -3.76 -1.59 5.28
C GLN A 71 -3.44 -0.97 6.63
N SER A 72 -4.50 -0.62 7.37
CA SER A 72 -4.40 -0.07 8.72
C SER A 72 -4.00 -1.16 9.72
N SER A 73 -3.23 -0.76 10.73
CA SER A 73 -2.95 -1.56 11.91
C SER A 73 -4.17 -1.76 12.82
N ALA A 74 -5.22 -0.94 12.67
CA ALA A 74 -6.48 -1.08 13.39
C ALA A 74 -7.59 -1.63 12.47
N ALA A 75 -8.45 -2.48 13.04
CA ALA A 75 -9.53 -3.12 12.28
C ALA A 75 -10.59 -2.13 11.75
N ASP A 76 -10.71 -0.97 12.38
CA ASP A 76 -11.65 0.11 12.03
C ASP A 76 -11.04 1.20 11.13
N GLY A 77 -9.77 1.06 10.73
CA GLY A 77 -9.08 2.06 9.91
C GLY A 77 -8.57 3.29 10.66
N SER A 78 -8.69 3.33 11.99
CA SER A 78 -8.20 4.45 12.81
C SER A 78 -6.68 4.45 13.04
N GLY A 79 -6.05 3.29 12.87
CA GLY A 79 -4.61 3.09 13.02
C GLY A 79 -3.79 3.57 11.83
N ALA A 80 -2.48 3.62 11.99
CA ALA A 80 -1.57 3.92 10.90
C ALA A 80 -1.65 2.86 9.80
N PHE A 81 -1.52 3.30 8.56
CA PHE A 81 -1.56 2.46 7.38
C PHE A 81 -0.16 2.09 6.92
N HIS A 82 0.02 0.83 6.53
CA HIS A 82 1.26 0.29 6.00
C HIS A 82 1.06 -0.11 4.56
N TRP A 83 2.11 0.03 3.75
CA TRP A 83 2.10 -0.55 2.42
C TRP A 83 2.06 -2.08 2.53
N ASN A 84 1.12 -2.71 1.81
CA ASN A 84 0.87 -4.14 1.87
C ASN A 84 0.82 -4.78 0.47
N GLY A 85 1.76 -4.36 -0.38
CA GLY A 85 1.97 -4.94 -1.72
C GLY A 85 1.40 -4.10 -2.87
N SER A 86 1.78 -4.50 -4.07
CA SER A 86 1.27 -3.99 -5.34
C SER A 86 1.04 -5.12 -6.34
N THR A 87 0.30 -4.85 -7.42
CA THR A 87 0.05 -5.83 -8.50
C THR A 87 1.26 -6.10 -9.40
N ASP A 88 2.35 -5.37 -9.22
CA ASP A 88 3.65 -5.57 -9.88
C ASP A 88 4.78 -5.88 -8.89
N GLY A 89 4.43 -6.11 -7.61
CA GLY A 89 5.40 -6.26 -6.53
C GLY A 89 6.38 -7.42 -6.77
N VAL A 90 7.64 -7.19 -6.41
CA VAL A 90 8.71 -8.20 -6.48
C VAL A 90 9.42 -8.31 -5.13
N ASP A 91 9.94 -9.49 -4.80
CA ASP A 91 10.82 -9.65 -3.64
C ASP A 91 12.22 -9.06 -3.86
N ILE A 92 13.07 -9.15 -2.84
CA ILE A 92 14.45 -8.64 -2.87
C ILE A 92 15.33 -9.29 -3.94
N LYS A 93 14.91 -10.43 -4.50
CA LYS A 93 15.59 -11.15 -5.58
C LYS A 93 14.95 -10.87 -6.94
N GLY A 94 14.00 -9.93 -7.02
CA GLY A 94 13.26 -9.60 -8.23
C GLY A 94 12.20 -10.64 -8.63
N ARG A 95 11.85 -11.59 -7.75
CA ARG A 95 10.85 -12.63 -8.07
C ARG A 95 9.45 -12.07 -7.84
N PRO A 96 8.46 -12.42 -8.67
CA PRO A 96 7.10 -11.93 -8.51
C PRO A 96 6.51 -12.23 -7.12
N ARG A 97 6.06 -11.18 -6.44
CA ARG A 97 5.28 -11.19 -5.19
C ARG A 97 4.12 -10.21 -5.29
N ALA A 98 3.51 -10.19 -6.46
CA ALA A 98 2.41 -9.33 -6.80
C ALA A 98 1.12 -9.73 -6.05
N ILE A 99 0.31 -8.74 -5.72
CA ILE A 99 -1.11 -8.93 -5.45
C ILE A 99 -1.76 -9.44 -6.74
N ASP A 100 -2.45 -10.57 -6.66
CA ASP A 100 -3.24 -11.08 -7.79
C ASP A 100 -4.31 -10.04 -8.16
N THR A 101 -4.41 -9.68 -9.44
CA THR A 101 -5.36 -8.65 -9.92
C THR A 101 -6.82 -9.03 -9.66
N LYS A 102 -7.14 -10.32 -9.48
CA LYS A 102 -8.48 -10.76 -9.04
C LYS A 102 -8.84 -10.31 -7.62
N ASN A 103 -7.83 -10.03 -6.80
CA ASN A 103 -8.00 -9.53 -5.43
C ASN A 103 -8.07 -8.00 -5.37
N VAL A 104 -7.99 -7.31 -6.52
CA VAL A 104 -8.22 -5.87 -6.59
C VAL A 104 -9.73 -5.62 -6.70
N PRO A 105 -10.35 -4.93 -5.73
CA PRO A 105 -11.79 -4.72 -5.71
C PRO A 105 -12.23 -3.89 -6.93
N ARG A 106 -13.49 -4.06 -7.33
CA ARG A 106 -14.04 -3.36 -8.51
C ARG A 106 -13.92 -1.85 -8.37
N TYR A 107 -14.11 -1.33 -7.15
CA TYR A 107 -13.88 0.07 -6.81
C TYR A 107 -12.47 0.52 -7.20
N ALA A 108 -11.43 -0.17 -6.71
CA ALA A 108 -10.05 0.19 -6.98
C ALA A 108 -9.68 0.09 -8.47
N ARG A 109 -10.23 -0.89 -9.19
CA ARG A 109 -10.03 -1.03 -10.65
C ARG A 109 -10.58 0.17 -11.44
N ASN A 110 -11.68 0.76 -10.96
CA ASN A 110 -12.36 1.90 -11.57
C ASN A 110 -11.85 3.26 -11.11
N MET A 111 -10.89 3.31 -10.18
CA MET A 111 -10.23 4.56 -9.80
C MET A 111 -9.58 5.22 -11.02
N LYS A 112 -9.48 6.56 -10.98
CA LYS A 112 -8.60 7.30 -11.88
C LYS A 112 -7.15 7.03 -11.49
N GLY A 113 -6.33 6.64 -12.46
CA GLY A 113 -4.91 6.43 -12.27
C GLY A 113 -4.19 7.75 -11.99
N CYS A 114 -3.33 7.77 -10.98
CA CYS A 114 -2.39 8.87 -10.80
C CYS A 114 -1.17 8.72 -11.71
N LYS A 115 -0.48 9.85 -11.90
CA LYS A 115 0.86 9.92 -12.48
C LYS A 115 1.83 10.21 -11.35
N LEU A 116 2.93 9.47 -11.30
CA LEU A 116 4.00 9.58 -10.32
C LEU A 116 5.31 9.82 -11.06
#